data_AF-A0A0F5PX71-F1
#
_entry.id   AF-A0A0F5PX71-F1
#
_cell.length_a   1.000
_cell.length_b   1.000
_cell.length_c   1.000
_cell.angle_alpha   90.00
_cell.angle_beta   90.00
_cell.angle_gamma   90.00
#
_symmetry.space_group_name_H-M   'P 1'
#
loop_
_entity.id
_entity.type
_entity.pdbx_description
1 polymer ?
#
loop_
_entity_poly.entity_id
_entity_poly.type
_entity_poly.pdbx_seq_one_letter_code
_entity_poly.pdbx_strand_id
1 'polypeptide(L)'
;MEYFQDAIDRTNGDILRVSVGEWITISELAKSKGVGPRQTRAILVEMGFLASEGQDRDLKLRLASWVTDCGWGRRQRSFKGIQFDVIGPDAHHWINDRWDNAVGEFASLSNLGQTARDHLRAFLDRRIDPDMAVQEQVCWLVDFYPALSQSDKARIIGVTQQVVSKYEKVRRVQIDRRISKRNAILH
;
A
#
# COMPACT_ATOMS: atom_id res chain seq x y z
N MET A 1 -4.56 -18.46 -9.92
CA MET A 1 -5.28 -19.70 -9.50
C MET A 1 -6.69 -19.63 -10.05
N GLU A 2 -7.12 -20.59 -10.85
CA GLU A 2 -8.47 -20.59 -11.45
C GLU A 2 -9.49 -21.09 -10.42
N TYR A 3 -10.55 -20.31 -10.19
CA TYR A 3 -11.59 -20.64 -9.22
C TYR A 3 -12.84 -21.09 -9.96
N PHE A 4 -13.50 -22.09 -9.41
CA PHE A 4 -14.73 -22.64 -9.96
C PHE A 4 -15.86 -22.43 -8.97
N GLN A 5 -17.06 -22.16 -9.47
CA GLN A 5 -18.29 -22.13 -8.70
C GLN A 5 -19.21 -23.24 -9.19
N ASP A 6 -19.78 -23.95 -8.23
CA ASP A 6 -20.81 -24.94 -8.49
C ASP A 6 -22.14 -24.20 -8.63
N ALA A 7 -22.72 -24.27 -9.83
CA ALA A 7 -24.01 -23.68 -10.17
C ALA A 7 -24.99 -24.81 -10.49
N ILE A 8 -26.20 -24.75 -9.92
CA ILE A 8 -27.24 -25.74 -10.22
C ILE A 8 -27.92 -25.33 -11.52
N ASP A 9 -27.83 -26.20 -12.53
CA ASP A 9 -28.61 -26.07 -13.75
C ASP A 9 -30.08 -26.33 -13.42
N ARG A 10 -30.90 -25.30 -13.61
CA ARG A 10 -32.33 -25.33 -13.26
C ARG A 10 -33.17 -26.21 -14.19
N THR A 11 -32.58 -26.71 -15.27
CA THR A 11 -33.27 -27.48 -16.31
C THR A 11 -33.25 -28.98 -16.02
N ASN A 12 -32.13 -29.48 -15.50
CA ASN A 12 -31.86 -30.90 -15.25
C ASN A 12 -31.51 -31.19 -13.77
N GLY A 13 -31.24 -30.15 -12.97
CA GLY A 13 -30.85 -30.30 -11.56
C GLY A 13 -29.37 -30.64 -11.35
N ASP A 14 -28.57 -30.64 -12.41
CA ASP A 14 -27.16 -31.00 -12.34
C ASP A 14 -26.31 -29.87 -11.75
N ILE A 15 -25.24 -30.24 -11.04
CA ILE A 15 -24.25 -29.29 -10.53
C ILE A 15 -23.21 -29.06 -11.64
N LEU A 16 -23.27 -27.88 -12.27
CA LEU A 16 -22.28 -27.42 -13.23
C LEU A 16 -21.13 -26.71 -12.53
N ARG A 17 -19.91 -27.15 -12.80
CA ARG A 17 -18.69 -26.47 -12.34
C ARG A 17 -18.30 -25.40 -13.35
N VAL A 18 -18.63 -24.14 -13.06
CA VAL A 18 -18.37 -23.01 -13.95
C VAL A 18 -17.07 -22.32 -13.52
N SER A 19 -16.14 -22.09 -14.45
CA SER A 19 -14.95 -21.27 -14.18
C SER A 19 -15.36 -19.83 -13.92
N VAL A 20 -14.94 -19.28 -12.78
CA VAL A 20 -15.13 -17.88 -12.37
C VAL A 20 -13.88 -17.05 -12.70
N GLY A 21 -13.02 -17.60 -13.57
CA GLY A 21 -11.76 -17.00 -13.99
C GLY A 21 -10.66 -17.06 -12.93
N GLU A 22 -9.57 -16.37 -13.24
CA GLU A 22 -8.41 -16.31 -12.36
C GLU A 22 -8.59 -15.23 -11.30
N TRP A 23 -8.55 -15.65 -10.03
CA TRP A 23 -8.47 -14.71 -8.92
C TRP A 23 -7.04 -14.66 -8.41
N ILE A 24 -6.54 -13.45 -8.25
CA ILE A 24 -5.17 -13.19 -7.84
C ILE A 24 -5.13 -12.36 -6.57
N THR A 25 -4.08 -12.54 -5.79
CA THR A 25 -3.76 -11.67 -4.66
C THR A 25 -3.15 -10.36 -5.14
N ILE A 26 -3.18 -9.33 -4.28
CA ILE A 26 -2.48 -8.06 -4.56
C ILE A 26 -0.97 -8.28 -4.81
N SER A 27 -0.36 -9.27 -4.16
CA SER A 27 1.05 -9.60 -4.36
C SER A 27 1.33 -10.21 -5.73
N GLU A 28 0.39 -10.98 -6.28
CA GLU A 28 0.48 -11.53 -7.64
C GLU A 28 0.23 -10.44 -8.68
N LEU A 29 -0.74 -9.53 -8.45
CA LEU A 29 -0.90 -8.33 -9.26
C LEU A 29 0.38 -7.48 -9.28
N ALA A 30 1.02 -7.28 -8.12
CA ALA A 30 2.28 -6.53 -8.04
C ALA A 30 3.36 -7.16 -8.94
N LYS A 31 3.48 -8.49 -8.91
CA LYS A 31 4.40 -9.23 -9.78
C LYS A 31 4.06 -9.05 -11.26
N SER A 32 2.79 -9.15 -11.65
CA SER A 32 2.39 -8.99 -13.06
C SER A 32 2.64 -7.56 -13.58
N LYS A 33 2.62 -6.56 -12.69
CA LYS A 33 2.95 -5.17 -13.01
C LYS A 33 4.45 -4.83 -12.93
N GLY A 34 5.30 -5.76 -12.47
CA GLY A 34 6.73 -5.50 -12.27
C GLY A 34 7.02 -4.48 -11.15
N VAL A 35 6.06 -4.25 -10.25
CA VAL A 35 6.14 -3.27 -9.17
C VAL A 35 6.16 -3.98 -7.82
N GLY A 36 6.87 -3.41 -6.84
CA GLY A 36 6.89 -3.96 -5.49
C GLY A 36 5.49 -4.00 -4.84
N PRO A 37 5.22 -4.92 -3.90
CA PRO A 37 3.91 -5.05 -3.26
C PRO A 37 3.53 -3.83 -2.42
N ARG A 38 4.52 -3.09 -1.88
CA ARG A 38 4.29 -1.83 -1.14
C ARG A 38 3.76 -0.73 -2.05
N GLN A 39 4.48 -0.47 -3.15
CA GLN A 39 4.11 0.55 -4.13
C GLN A 39 2.80 0.20 -4.85
N THR A 40 2.58 -1.07 -5.18
CA THR A 40 1.30 -1.54 -5.74
C THR A 40 0.13 -1.20 -4.83
N ARG A 41 0.25 -1.45 -3.51
CA ARG A 41 -0.78 -1.08 -2.55
C ARG A 41 -0.99 0.42 -2.47
N ALA A 42 0.07 1.22 -2.54
CA ALA A 42 -0.04 2.67 -2.52
C ALA A 42 -0.78 3.20 -3.76
N ILE A 43 -0.46 2.70 -4.95
CA ILE A 43 -1.16 3.02 -6.20
C ILE A 43 -2.63 2.62 -6.11
N LEU A 44 -2.94 1.41 -5.64
CA LEU A 44 -4.33 0.96 -5.50
C LEU A 44 -5.12 1.77 -4.46
N VAL A 45 -4.47 2.38 -3.47
CA VAL A 45 -5.11 3.34 -2.56
C VAL A 45 -5.44 4.63 -3.29
N GLU A 46 -4.55 5.17 -4.13
CA GLU A 46 -4.84 6.37 -4.92
C GLU A 46 -5.96 6.13 -5.94
N MET A 47 -6.06 4.91 -6.48
CA MET A 47 -7.18 4.51 -7.33
C MET A 47 -8.51 4.36 -6.56
N GLY A 48 -8.51 4.48 -5.23
CA GLY A 48 -9.67 4.22 -4.38
C GLY A 48 -10.09 2.74 -4.35
N PHE A 49 -9.24 1.85 -4.84
CA PHE A 49 -9.49 0.40 -4.89
C PHE A 49 -9.19 -0.29 -3.56
N LEU A 50 -8.21 0.25 -2.82
CA LEU A 50 -7.95 -0.14 -1.44
C LEU A 50 -8.31 1.00 -0.49
N ALA A 51 -8.86 0.62 0.67
CA ALA A 51 -9.13 1.51 1.79
C ALA A 51 -8.39 1.04 3.05
N SER A 52 -8.11 1.99 3.94
CA SER A 52 -7.62 1.67 5.29
C SER A 52 -8.78 1.19 6.16
N GLU A 53 -8.63 0.02 6.76
CA GLU A 53 -9.55 -0.55 7.76
C GLU A 53 -8.83 -0.67 9.11
N GLY A 54 -9.52 -0.32 10.20
CA GLY A 54 -8.97 -0.32 11.55
C GLY A 54 -8.30 1.00 11.95
N GLN A 55 -7.67 1.02 13.13
CA GLN A 55 -6.99 2.19 13.68
C GLN A 55 -5.62 1.83 14.27
N ASP A 56 -4.69 2.80 14.26
CA ASP A 56 -3.34 2.74 14.84
C ASP A 56 -2.54 1.44 14.53
N ARG A 57 -2.59 0.46 15.42
CA ARG A 57 -1.81 -0.80 15.34
C ARG A 57 -2.48 -1.84 14.45
N ASP A 58 -3.80 -1.74 14.28
CA ASP A 58 -4.60 -2.68 13.48
C ASP A 58 -4.92 -2.13 12.08
N LEU A 59 -4.32 -1.00 11.70
CA LEU A 59 -4.50 -0.42 10.38
C LEU A 59 -4.03 -1.38 9.29
N LYS A 60 -4.98 -1.85 8.48
CA LYS A 60 -4.78 -2.77 7.36
C LYS A 60 -5.32 -2.15 6.09
N LEU A 61 -4.60 -2.35 4.99
CA LEU A 61 -5.10 -2.00 3.66
C LEU A 61 -5.94 -3.16 3.13
N ARG A 62 -7.18 -2.86 2.80
CA ARG A 62 -8.22 -3.81 2.39
C ARG A 62 -8.93 -3.32 1.15
N LEU A 63 -9.58 -4.23 0.42
CA LEU A 63 -10.49 -3.86 -0.67
C LEU A 63 -11.52 -2.84 -0.16
N ALA A 64 -11.72 -1.77 -0.93
CA ALA A 64 -12.79 -0.83 -0.67
C ALA A 64 -14.16 -1.53 -0.79
N SER A 65 -15.16 -1.07 -0.03
CA SER A 65 -16.47 -1.74 0.03
C SER A 65 -17.10 -1.89 -1.35
N TRP A 66 -17.01 -0.87 -2.19
CA TRP A 66 -17.56 -0.91 -3.55
C TRP A 66 -16.97 -2.05 -4.40
N VAL A 67 -15.70 -2.41 -4.19
CA VAL A 67 -15.06 -3.52 -4.91
C VAL A 67 -15.67 -4.86 -4.49
N THR A 68 -15.92 -5.04 -3.19
CA THR A 68 -16.56 -6.25 -2.68
C THR A 68 -18.04 -6.29 -3.03
N ASP A 69 -18.73 -5.16 -2.99
CA ASP A 69 -20.17 -5.03 -3.26
C ASP A 69 -20.50 -5.34 -4.74
N CYS A 70 -19.61 -4.95 -5.66
CA CYS A 70 -19.71 -5.28 -7.09
C CYS A 70 -19.24 -6.71 -7.41
N GLY A 71 -18.84 -7.51 -6.42
CA GLY A 71 -18.36 -8.87 -6.63
C GLY A 71 -16.96 -8.99 -7.28
N TRP A 72 -16.23 -7.87 -7.40
CA TRP A 72 -14.94 -7.79 -8.07
C TRP A 72 -13.77 -8.22 -7.19
N GLY A 73 -13.99 -8.33 -5.89
CA GLY A 73 -12.99 -8.74 -4.93
C GLY A 73 -13.60 -9.49 -3.76
N ARG A 74 -12.80 -10.33 -3.10
CA ARG A 74 -13.23 -11.13 -1.95
C ARG A 74 -12.18 -11.11 -0.85
N ARG A 75 -12.65 -11.12 0.39
CA ARG A 75 -11.81 -11.38 1.55
C ARG A 75 -11.74 -12.87 1.81
N GLN A 76 -10.53 -13.39 1.89
CA GLN A 76 -10.23 -14.79 2.13
C GLN A 76 -9.51 -14.97 3.48
N ARG A 77 -9.55 -16.19 4.01
CA ARG A 77 -8.71 -16.62 5.12
C ARG A 77 -7.85 -17.79 4.68
N SER A 78 -6.57 -17.74 5.03
CA SER A 78 -5.70 -18.89 4.87
C SER A 78 -6.06 -19.96 5.90
N PHE A 79 -5.56 -21.18 5.68
CA PHE A 79 -5.67 -22.27 6.65
C PHE A 79 -5.13 -21.88 8.04
N LYS A 80 -4.09 -21.03 8.09
CA LYS A 80 -3.50 -20.49 9.33
C LYS A 80 -4.32 -19.33 9.93
N GLY A 81 -5.53 -19.05 9.42
CA GLY A 81 -6.40 -17.96 9.88
C GLY A 81 -6.00 -16.56 9.43
N ILE A 82 -4.98 -16.42 8.57
CA ILE A 82 -4.50 -15.12 8.09
C ILE A 82 -5.46 -14.60 7.03
N GLN A 83 -6.05 -13.43 7.25
CA GLN A 83 -6.95 -12.80 6.29
C GLN A 83 -6.19 -12.08 5.18
N PHE A 84 -6.51 -12.37 3.92
CA PHE A 84 -5.96 -11.70 2.74
C PHE A 84 -7.07 -11.42 1.72
N ASP A 85 -6.79 -10.51 0.80
CA ASP A 85 -7.77 -10.08 -0.20
C ASP A 85 -7.35 -10.59 -1.59
N VAL A 86 -8.34 -10.98 -2.37
CA VAL A 86 -8.19 -11.44 -3.76
C VAL A 86 -9.06 -10.60 -4.67
N ILE A 87 -8.59 -10.39 -5.89
CA ILE A 87 -9.29 -9.67 -6.96
C ILE A 87 -9.65 -10.63 -8.07
N GLY A 88 -10.85 -10.46 -8.62
CA GLY A 88 -11.34 -11.26 -9.74
C GLY A 88 -11.00 -10.65 -11.11
N PRO A 89 -11.43 -11.30 -12.19
CA PRO A 89 -11.14 -10.86 -13.56
C PRO A 89 -11.62 -9.45 -13.89
N ASP A 90 -12.83 -9.07 -13.47
CA ASP A 90 -13.39 -7.74 -13.74
C ASP A 90 -12.59 -6.63 -13.04
N ALA A 91 -12.17 -6.87 -11.78
CA ALA A 91 -11.24 -5.98 -11.10
C ALA A 91 -9.91 -5.85 -11.86
N HIS A 92 -9.39 -6.96 -12.39
CA HIS A 92 -8.14 -6.95 -13.12
C HIS A 92 -8.23 -6.07 -14.37
N HIS A 93 -9.31 -6.21 -15.16
CA HIS A 93 -9.57 -5.33 -16.29
C HIS A 93 -9.69 -3.86 -15.86
N TRP A 94 -10.51 -3.58 -14.85
CA TRP A 94 -10.70 -2.22 -14.37
C TRP A 94 -9.41 -1.55 -13.88
N ILE A 95 -8.56 -2.32 -13.18
CA ILE A 95 -7.24 -1.86 -12.72
C ILE A 95 -6.33 -1.62 -13.93
N ASN A 96 -6.29 -2.53 -14.90
CA ASN A 96 -5.42 -2.41 -16.07
C ASN A 96 -5.72 -1.16 -16.88
N ASP A 97 -7.00 -0.86 -17.10
CA ASP A 97 -7.43 0.31 -17.87
C ASP A 97 -7.02 1.64 -17.22
N ARG A 98 -6.78 1.64 -15.91
CA ARG A 98 -6.45 2.84 -15.11
C ARG A 98 -5.02 2.86 -14.61
N TRP A 99 -4.28 1.77 -14.81
CA TRP A 99 -2.99 1.55 -14.15
C TRP A 99 -1.97 2.63 -14.52
N ASP A 100 -1.80 2.89 -15.83
CA ASP A 100 -0.77 3.83 -16.29
C ASP A 100 -1.07 5.26 -15.85
N ASN A 101 -2.34 5.65 -15.83
CA ASN A 101 -2.76 6.93 -15.29
C ASN A 101 -2.44 7.00 -13.78
N ALA A 102 -2.86 6.01 -13.01
CA ALA A 102 -2.60 5.97 -11.58
C ALA A 102 -1.11 5.96 -11.24
N VAL A 103 -0.26 5.29 -12.04
CA VAL A 103 1.20 5.35 -11.92
C VAL A 103 1.71 6.75 -12.22
N GLY A 104 1.20 7.42 -13.27
CA GLY A 104 1.55 8.79 -13.61
C GLY A 104 1.19 9.79 -12.49
N GLU A 105 -0.02 9.70 -11.95
CA GLU A 105 -0.48 10.50 -10.82
C GLU A 105 0.34 10.22 -9.56
N PHE A 106 0.64 8.95 -9.28
CA PHE A 106 1.46 8.55 -8.13
C PHE A 106 2.92 9.04 -8.27
N ALA A 107 3.45 9.07 -9.50
CA ALA A 107 4.78 9.60 -9.78
C ALA A 107 4.84 11.13 -9.80
N SER A 108 3.68 11.80 -9.86
CA SER A 108 3.59 13.26 -9.83
C SER A 108 3.97 13.79 -8.44
N LEU A 109 5.13 14.45 -8.39
CA LEU A 109 5.68 15.08 -7.20
C LEU A 109 5.71 16.59 -7.41
N SER A 110 5.60 17.33 -6.31
CA SER A 110 5.95 18.75 -6.30
C SER A 110 7.44 18.95 -6.66
N ASN A 111 7.84 20.16 -7.07
CA ASN A 111 9.26 20.47 -7.33
C ASN A 111 10.14 20.13 -6.11
N LEU A 112 9.67 20.46 -4.91
CA LEU A 112 10.37 20.11 -3.66
C LEU A 112 10.42 18.59 -3.46
N GLY A 113 9.34 17.88 -3.77
CA GLY A 113 9.28 16.42 -3.73
C GLY A 113 10.25 15.77 -4.71
N GLN A 114 10.40 16.33 -5.91
CA GLN A 114 11.36 15.85 -6.90
C GLN A 114 12.80 15.99 -6.38
N THR A 115 13.17 17.18 -5.87
CA THR A 115 14.48 17.41 -5.26
C THR A 115 14.73 16.47 -4.07
N ALA A 116 13.74 16.30 -3.19
CA ALA A 116 13.84 15.43 -2.02
C ALA A 116 14.05 13.96 -2.42
N ARG A 117 13.34 13.49 -3.46
CA ARG A 117 13.52 12.15 -4.02
C ARG A 117 14.95 11.92 -4.49
N ASP A 118 15.47 12.85 -5.27
CA ASP A 118 16.79 12.72 -5.88
C ASP A 118 17.89 12.76 -4.80
N HIS A 119 17.72 13.60 -3.77
CA HIS A 119 18.63 13.63 -2.64
C HIS A 119 18.55 12.37 -1.76
N LEU A 120 17.35 11.85 -1.50
CA LEU A 120 17.19 10.58 -0.78
C LEU A 120 17.85 9.44 -1.55
N ARG A 121 17.65 9.37 -2.87
CA ARG A 121 18.32 8.37 -3.73
C ARG A 121 19.84 8.49 -3.65
N ALA A 122 20.38 9.69 -3.84
CA ALA A 122 21.82 9.92 -3.74
C ALA A 122 22.38 9.60 -2.34
N PHE A 123 21.58 9.78 -1.29
CA PHE A 123 21.94 9.36 0.06
C PHE A 123 21.97 7.84 0.20
N LEU A 124 20.95 7.12 -0.29
CA LEU A 124 20.88 5.65 -0.27
C LEU A 124 22.03 5.02 -1.08
N ASP A 125 22.35 5.57 -2.25
CA ASP A 125 23.43 5.08 -3.12
C ASP A 125 24.82 5.17 -2.46
N ARG A 126 24.99 6.04 -1.45
CA ARG A 126 26.23 6.21 -0.69
C ARG A 126 26.28 5.38 0.59
N ARG A 127 25.16 4.77 1.01
CA ARG A 127 25.13 3.96 2.22
C ARG A 127 25.84 2.62 1.97
N ILE A 128 26.48 2.12 3.02
CA ILE A 128 27.03 0.75 3.03
C ILE A 128 25.91 -0.28 2.89
N ASP A 129 24.80 -0.04 3.60
CA ASP A 129 23.55 -0.78 3.43
C ASP A 129 22.51 0.14 2.75
N PRO A 130 22.21 -0.10 1.45
CA PRO A 130 21.23 0.68 0.72
C PRO A 130 19.79 0.40 1.18
N ASP A 131 19.52 -0.70 1.91
CA ASP A 131 18.19 -0.98 2.43
C ASP A 131 17.94 -0.19 3.71
N MET A 132 17.38 1.01 3.54
CA MET A 132 16.94 1.85 4.65
C MET A 132 15.49 1.52 4.98
N ALA A 133 15.20 1.23 6.25
CA ALA A 133 13.84 0.91 6.67
C ALA A 133 12.88 2.10 6.42
N VAL A 134 11.61 1.82 6.13
CA VAL A 134 10.59 2.86 5.81
C VAL A 134 10.54 3.95 6.88
N GLN A 135 10.58 3.56 8.16
CA GLN A 135 10.58 4.53 9.26
C GLN A 135 11.78 5.47 9.18
N GLU A 136 12.96 4.94 8.89
CA GLU A 136 14.17 5.74 8.78
C GLU A 136 14.09 6.69 7.59
N GLN A 137 13.61 6.23 6.42
CA GLN A 137 13.42 7.08 5.25
C GLN A 137 12.43 8.22 5.54
N VAL A 138 11.33 7.95 6.26
CA VAL A 138 10.40 8.99 6.71
C VAL A 138 11.10 9.99 7.63
N CYS A 139 11.85 9.51 8.63
CA CYS A 139 12.60 10.40 9.53
C CYS A 139 13.59 11.28 8.76
N TRP A 140 14.31 10.70 7.81
CA TRP A 140 15.25 11.44 6.95
C TRP A 140 14.52 12.56 6.18
N LEU A 141 13.40 12.26 5.53
CA LEU A 141 12.63 13.29 4.81
C LEU A 141 12.09 14.37 5.74
N VAL A 142 11.70 14.04 6.97
CA VAL A 142 11.26 15.03 7.97
C VAL A 142 12.41 15.92 8.43
N ASP A 143 13.60 15.35 8.59
CA ASP A 143 14.78 16.06 9.08
C ASP A 143 15.33 17.04 8.03
N PHE A 144 15.42 16.60 6.77
CA PHE A 144 16.02 17.39 5.68
C PHE A 144 14.99 18.21 4.87
N TYR A 145 13.73 17.80 4.86
CA TYR A 145 12.64 18.45 4.12
C TYR A 145 11.39 18.62 4.98
N PRO A 146 11.45 19.42 6.06
CA PRO A 146 10.33 19.58 7.00
C PRO A 146 9.07 20.16 6.34
N ALA A 147 9.23 20.99 5.31
CA ALA A 147 8.12 21.59 4.56
C ALA A 147 7.46 20.63 3.54
N LEU A 148 8.01 19.44 3.33
CA LEU A 148 7.49 18.48 2.37
C LEU A 148 6.18 17.86 2.88
N SER A 149 5.18 17.79 2.00
CA SER A 149 3.88 17.22 2.34
C SER A 149 3.99 15.72 2.67
N GLN A 150 3.08 15.20 3.51
CA GLN A 150 3.04 13.76 3.78
C GLN A 150 2.71 12.94 2.53
N SER A 151 1.93 13.50 1.60
CA SER A 151 1.62 12.89 0.31
C SER A 151 2.88 12.72 -0.54
N ASP A 152 3.69 13.77 -0.69
CA ASP A 152 4.96 13.69 -1.44
C ASP A 152 5.92 12.69 -0.78
N LYS A 153 6.05 12.71 0.55
CA LYS A 153 6.86 11.70 1.29
C LYS A 153 6.39 10.27 1.00
N ALA A 154 5.09 10.05 0.97
CA ALA A 154 4.49 8.74 0.71
C ALA A 154 4.81 8.25 -0.71
N ARG A 155 4.67 9.13 -1.71
CA ARG A 155 5.00 8.86 -3.11
C ARG A 155 6.49 8.57 -3.32
N ILE A 156 7.37 9.35 -2.69
CA ILE A 156 8.83 9.14 -2.74
C ILE A 156 9.20 7.75 -2.23
N ILE A 157 8.62 7.32 -1.10
CA ILE A 157 8.96 6.05 -0.44
C ILE A 157 8.18 4.85 -1.05
N GLY A 158 7.09 5.10 -1.79
CA GLY A 158 6.23 4.04 -2.32
C GLY A 158 5.32 3.41 -1.26
N VAL A 159 4.81 4.22 -0.32
CA VAL A 159 3.88 3.81 0.74
C VAL A 159 2.65 4.72 0.76
N THR A 160 1.68 4.46 1.65
CA THR A 160 0.52 5.34 1.80
C THR A 160 0.81 6.50 2.76
N GLN A 161 0.05 7.59 2.64
CA GLN A 161 0.16 8.75 3.53
C GLN A 161 -0.04 8.37 5.01
N GLN A 162 -0.92 7.41 5.30
CA GLN A 162 -1.17 6.94 6.67
C GLN A 162 0.09 6.32 7.30
N VAL A 163 0.91 5.62 6.50
CA VAL A 163 2.19 5.06 6.97
C VAL A 163 3.16 6.17 7.32
N VAL A 164 3.24 7.22 6.51
CA VAL A 164 4.06 8.41 6.79
C VAL A 164 3.60 9.08 8.08
N SER A 165 2.30 9.40 8.20
CA SER A 165 1.71 10.00 9.40
C SER A 165 2.02 9.21 10.67
N LYS A 166 1.91 7.87 10.60
CA LYS A 166 2.25 6.98 11.71
C LYS A 166 3.70 7.16 12.15
N TYR A 167 4.66 7.16 11.22
CA TYR A 167 6.08 7.28 11.56
C TYR A 167 6.47 8.69 12.00
N GLU A 168 5.86 9.75 11.45
CA GLU A 168 6.03 11.12 11.95
C GLU A 168 5.56 11.24 13.42
N LYS A 169 4.42 10.64 13.77
CA LYS A 169 3.92 10.58 15.16
C LYS A 169 4.89 9.83 16.07
N VAL A 170 5.43 8.69 15.62
CA VAL A 170 6.43 7.92 16.38
C VAL A 170 7.70 8.75 16.61
N ARG A 171 8.22 9.43 15.58
CA ARG A 171 9.41 10.28 15.68
C ARG A 171 9.21 11.42 16.67
N ARG A 172 8.07 12.12 16.62
CA ARG A 172 7.75 13.20 17.57
C ARG A 172 7.82 12.73 19.02
N VAL A 173 7.16 11.61 19.33
CA VAL A 173 7.20 11.00 20.68
C VAL A 173 8.62 10.63 21.10
N GLN A 174 9.44 10.12 20.18
CA GLN A 174 10.84 9.79 20.48
C GLN A 174 11.68 11.04 20.80
N ILE A 175 11.46 12.14 20.08
CA ILE A 175 12.15 13.41 20.31
C ILE A 175 11.72 14.03 21.64
N ASP A 176 10.42 14.08 21.92
CA ASP A 176 9.89 14.63 23.18
C ASP A 176 10.46 13.88 24.39
N ARG A 177 10.57 12.55 24.29
CA ARG A 177 11.19 11.70 25.31
C ARG A 177 12.69 11.99 25.47
N ARG A 178 13.43 12.17 24.36
CA ARG A 178 14.87 12.52 24.41
C ARG A 178 15.09 13.88 25.05
N ILE A 179 14.28 14.88 24.70
CA ILE A 179 14.35 16.23 25.28
C ILE A 179 14.03 16.18 26.77
N SER A 180 12.96 15.47 27.16
CA SER A 180 12.56 15.32 28.57
C SER A 180 13.65 14.65 29.41
N LYS A 181 14.25 13.56 28.89
CA LYS A 181 15.39 12.89 29.56
C LYS A 181 16.61 13.79 29.69
N ARG A 182 16.96 14.54 28.64
CA ARG A 182 18.09 15.47 28.67
C ARG A 182 17.88 16.55 29.74
N ASN A 183 16.68 17.13 29.81
CA ASN A 183 16.36 18.17 30.78
C ASN A 183 16.35 17.63 32.22
N ALA A 184 15.91 16.38 32.44
CA ALA A 184 15.93 15.73 33.75
C ALA A 184 17.33 15.36 34.27
N ILE A 185 18.35 15.34 33.40
CA ILE A 185 19.76 15.13 33.80
C ILE A 185 20.44 16.46 34.17
N LEU A 186 19.88 17.59 33.73
CA LEU A 186 20.41 18.93 33.94
C LEU A 186 19.80 19.65 35.16
N HIS A 187 18.84 19.02 35.84
CA HIS A 187 18.22 19.46 37.10
C HIS A 187 18.50 18.45 38.20
#